data_AF-A8Q6J2-F1
#
_entry.id   AF-A8Q6J2-F1
#
_cell.length_a   1.000
_cell.length_b   1.000
_cell.length_c   1.000
_cell.angle_alpha   90.00
_cell.angle_beta   90.00
_cell.angle_gamma   90.00
#
_symmetry.space_group_name_H-M   'P 1'
#
loop_
_entity.id
_entity.type
_entity.pdbx_description
1 polymer ?
#
loop_
_entity_poly.entity_id
_entity_poly.type
_entity_poly.pdbx_seq_one_letter_code
_entity_poly.pdbx_strand_id
1 'polypeptide(L)'
;MWWEFGAVRSSAAARSSVRAYATRAGSSGTEMPVRKGGRDRSARSSLSSAPLPPYRQWLKSGAKAFRYPSPRRGPHWIGDTPFPLNPAFAPLPPVHQSVRDDMWRLHTQSPTQWTVRSLSSKFRVNMERTEAILRLKALEDVYEKEGKPLQTELQRHMERLLGSRPTSLNESEPVATSRPHSPRGAPYEELSEDVDPSTYVSPLATAIRESNMMHRETMRHLPTGSPTGADTSRMIDAFHTGRAPLRVVKVDADSYAGVGTVERNRKRAAHRAKQREKRSGKTS
;
A
#
# COMPACT_ATOMS: atom_id res chain seq x y z
N MET A 1 -44.54 -68.63 -34.44
CA MET A 1 -45.33 -68.67 -33.19
C MET A 1 -44.94 -67.44 -32.40
N TRP A 2 -45.93 -66.66 -31.98
CA TRP A 2 -45.85 -65.39 -31.26
C TRP A 2 -45.13 -65.61 -29.91
N TRP A 3 -44.44 -64.64 -29.29
CA TRP A 3 -44.99 -63.47 -28.60
C TRP A 3 -43.95 -62.38 -28.29
N GLU A 4 -44.48 -61.16 -28.12
CA GLU A 4 -43.86 -59.88 -27.75
C GLU A 4 -43.27 -59.82 -26.32
N PHE A 5 -42.37 -58.85 -26.11
CA PHE A 5 -42.35 -57.79 -25.07
C PHE A 5 -41.18 -56.86 -25.50
N GLY A 6 -41.28 -55.56 -25.80
CA GLY A 6 -41.99 -54.46 -25.14
C GLY A 6 -40.94 -53.52 -24.52
N ALA A 7 -40.70 -52.33 -25.09
CA ALA A 7 -40.37 -51.09 -24.34
C ALA A 7 -40.03 -49.90 -25.26
N VAL A 8 -40.61 -48.76 -24.90
CA VAL A 8 -40.54 -47.43 -25.51
C VAL A 8 -39.38 -46.61 -24.93
N ARG A 9 -38.75 -45.83 -25.82
CA ARG A 9 -37.95 -44.58 -25.68
C ARG A 9 -37.66 -44.03 -24.28
N SER A 10 -36.42 -43.58 -24.05
CA SER A 10 -36.16 -42.14 -23.82
C SER A 10 -34.69 -41.73 -23.96
N SER A 11 -34.54 -40.47 -24.34
CA SER A 11 -33.36 -39.65 -24.62
C SER A 11 -32.34 -39.56 -23.47
N ALA A 12 -31.05 -39.57 -23.78
CA ALA A 12 -29.99 -39.16 -22.86
C ALA A 12 -28.83 -38.44 -23.57
N ALA A 13 -28.77 -37.13 -23.33
CA ALA A 13 -27.59 -36.27 -23.13
C ALA A 13 -26.40 -36.37 -24.10
N ALA A 14 -26.35 -35.42 -25.05
CA ALA A 14 -25.12 -35.01 -25.72
C ALA A 14 -24.18 -34.31 -24.71
N ARG A 15 -23.03 -34.94 -24.44
CA ARG A 15 -21.93 -34.31 -23.70
C ARG A 15 -21.18 -33.34 -24.62
N SER A 16 -21.37 -32.05 -24.39
CA SER A 16 -20.55 -30.97 -24.98
C SER A 16 -19.10 -31.10 -24.50
N SER A 17 -18.18 -31.31 -25.44
CA SER A 17 -16.74 -31.28 -25.18
C SER A 17 -16.24 -29.84 -25.36
N VAL A 18 -15.95 -29.16 -24.26
CA VAL A 18 -15.28 -27.85 -24.30
C VAL A 18 -13.81 -28.07 -24.68
N ARG A 19 -13.46 -27.76 -25.92
CA ARG A 19 -12.07 -27.65 -26.38
C ARG A 19 -11.47 -26.36 -25.85
N ALA A 20 -10.57 -26.46 -24.88
CA ALA A 20 -9.69 -25.37 -24.51
C ALA A 20 -8.55 -25.26 -25.53
N TYR A 21 -8.46 -24.15 -26.24
CA TYR A 21 -7.30 -23.81 -27.06
C TYR A 21 -6.21 -23.22 -26.16
N ALA A 22 -5.17 -24.02 -25.88
CA ALA A 22 -3.90 -23.49 -25.42
C ALA A 22 -3.17 -22.92 -26.65
N THR A 23 -2.95 -21.61 -26.69
CA THR A 23 -2.10 -20.98 -27.70
C THR A 23 -0.65 -21.38 -27.43
N ARG A 24 -0.17 -22.33 -28.23
CA ARG A 24 1.24 -22.71 -28.38
C ARG A 24 1.94 -21.60 -29.16
N ALA A 25 2.73 -20.76 -28.49
CA ALA A 25 3.62 -19.83 -29.17
C ALA A 25 4.70 -20.62 -29.91
N GLY A 26 4.57 -20.68 -31.24
CA GLY A 26 5.53 -21.30 -32.15
C GLY A 26 6.80 -20.48 -32.27
N SER A 27 7.93 -21.18 -32.25
CA SER A 27 9.23 -20.68 -32.68
C SER A 27 9.22 -20.41 -34.18
N SER A 28 9.42 -19.16 -34.58
CA SER A 28 9.94 -18.81 -35.89
C SER A 28 11.21 -17.99 -35.70
N GLY A 29 12.31 -18.50 -36.25
CA GLY A 29 13.62 -17.89 -36.18
C GLY A 29 13.69 -16.65 -37.07
N THR A 30 14.28 -15.60 -36.54
CA THR A 30 14.93 -14.55 -37.32
C THR A 30 16.16 -14.14 -36.52
N GLU A 31 17.31 -14.62 -36.97
CA GLU A 31 18.63 -14.27 -36.42
C GLU A 31 18.91 -12.80 -36.74
N MET A 32 19.10 -11.99 -35.70
CA MET A 32 19.65 -10.64 -35.82
C MET A 32 20.94 -10.58 -34.99
N PRO A 33 22.02 -9.97 -35.52
CA PRO A 33 23.36 -10.10 -34.94
C PRO A 33 23.47 -9.36 -33.61
N VAL A 34 23.93 -10.09 -32.59
CA VAL A 34 24.26 -9.61 -31.25
C VAL A 34 25.43 -8.62 -31.34
N ARG A 35 25.13 -7.32 -31.26
CA ARG A 35 26.14 -6.31 -30.90
C ARG A 35 26.50 -6.48 -29.43
N LYS A 36 27.78 -6.80 -29.19
CA LYS A 36 28.43 -7.03 -27.90
C LYS A 36 28.52 -5.71 -27.11
N GLY A 37 27.40 -5.25 -26.57
CA GLY A 37 27.36 -4.16 -25.59
C GLY A 37 27.77 -4.70 -24.22
N GLY A 38 28.97 -4.34 -23.76
CA GLY A 38 29.44 -4.63 -22.43
C GLY A 38 28.47 -4.09 -21.39
N ARG A 39 27.75 -4.99 -20.70
CA ARG A 39 27.04 -4.63 -19.48
C ARG A 39 28.10 -4.33 -18.43
N ASP A 40 28.19 -3.05 -18.05
CA ASP A 40 28.77 -2.64 -16.78
C ASP A 40 28.24 -3.54 -15.68
N ARG A 41 29.11 -4.43 -15.18
CA ARG A 41 28.85 -5.28 -14.01
C ARG A 41 29.13 -4.54 -12.71
N SER A 42 29.17 -3.21 -12.74
CA SER A 42 29.57 -2.35 -11.64
C SER A 42 28.36 -1.86 -10.84
N ALA A 43 27.48 -2.76 -10.40
CA ALA A 43 26.40 -2.40 -9.45
C ALA A 43 25.77 -3.57 -8.69
N ARG A 44 26.27 -4.82 -8.84
CA ARG A 44 25.98 -5.84 -7.83
C ARG A 44 27.03 -5.72 -6.76
N SER A 45 26.82 -4.76 -5.85
CA SER A 45 27.46 -4.77 -4.54
C SER A 45 27.31 -6.19 -3.99
N SER A 46 28.41 -6.95 -4.02
CA SER A 46 28.51 -8.24 -3.39
C SER A 46 28.31 -7.96 -1.90
N LEU A 47 27.09 -8.16 -1.40
CA LEU A 47 26.86 -8.29 0.03
C LEU A 47 27.88 -9.30 0.51
N SER A 48 28.88 -8.82 1.25
CA SER A 48 29.96 -9.63 1.77
C SER A 48 29.35 -10.88 2.40
N SER A 49 29.74 -12.06 1.90
CA SER A 49 29.27 -13.34 2.43
C SER A 49 29.79 -13.61 3.85
N ALA A 50 30.57 -12.69 4.43
CA ALA A 50 30.98 -12.76 5.82
C ALA A 50 29.74 -12.62 6.73
N PRO A 51 29.58 -13.49 7.73
CA PRO A 51 28.52 -13.34 8.72
C PRO A 51 28.66 -11.99 9.42
N LEU A 52 27.53 -11.30 9.61
CA LEU A 52 27.50 -10.02 10.31
C LEU A 52 28.08 -10.20 11.73
N PRO A 53 28.85 -9.22 12.23
CA PRO A 53 29.40 -9.29 13.57
C PRO A 53 28.27 -9.35 14.62
N PRO A 54 28.49 -10.04 15.76
CA PRO A 54 27.55 -10.02 16.89
C PRO A 54 27.16 -8.59 17.27
N TYR A 55 25.91 -8.38 17.69
CA TYR A 55 25.33 -7.05 17.93
C TYR A 55 26.21 -6.12 18.79
N ARG A 56 26.79 -6.63 19.88
CA ARG A 56 27.67 -5.84 20.77
C ARG A 56 28.96 -5.38 20.08
N GLN A 57 29.49 -6.18 19.15
CA GLN A 57 30.68 -5.81 18.38
C GLN A 57 30.30 -4.80 17.29
N TRP A 58 29.15 -5.00 16.62
CA TRP A 58 28.63 -4.05 15.65
C TRP A 58 28.36 -2.66 16.26
N LEU A 59 27.82 -2.60 17.48
CA LEU A 59 27.61 -1.35 18.21
C LEU A 59 28.90 -0.55 18.43
N LYS A 60 30.03 -1.26 18.63
CA LYS A 60 31.34 -0.65 18.87
C LYS A 60 32.02 -0.20 17.58
N SER A 61 31.74 -0.87 16.47
CA SER A 61 32.30 -0.56 15.15
C SER A 61 31.29 0.21 14.29
N GLY A 62 30.54 -0.48 13.42
CA GLY A 62 29.71 0.11 12.37
C GLY A 62 28.57 0.98 12.88
N ALA A 63 27.98 0.67 14.04
CA ALA A 63 26.85 1.44 14.55
C ALA A 63 27.25 2.81 15.15
N LYS A 64 28.53 3.01 15.47
CA LYS A 64 29.00 4.21 16.17
C LYS A 64 28.67 5.49 15.39
N ALA A 65 28.68 5.42 14.06
CA ALA A 65 28.32 6.53 13.18
C ALA A 65 26.86 6.99 13.36
N PHE A 66 25.94 6.08 13.70
CA PHE A 66 24.50 6.37 13.83
C PHE A 66 24.08 6.80 15.24
N ARG A 67 25.01 6.79 16.21
CA ARG A 67 24.72 7.22 17.59
C ARG A 67 24.37 8.70 17.68
N TYR A 68 25.09 9.51 16.90
CA TYR A 68 24.86 10.94 16.77
C TYR A 68 24.71 11.26 15.30
N PRO A 69 23.72 12.05 14.91
CA PRO A 69 23.54 12.40 13.52
C PRO A 69 24.75 13.18 13.01
N SER A 70 25.12 12.91 11.75
CA SER A 70 26.20 13.65 11.10
C SER A 70 25.92 15.17 11.17
N PRO A 71 26.95 16.01 11.36
CA PRO A 71 26.80 17.47 11.31
C PRO A 71 26.27 17.98 9.96
N ARG A 72 26.47 17.18 8.89
CA ARG A 72 25.97 17.52 7.54
C ARG A 72 24.44 17.48 7.50
N ARG A 73 23.85 18.37 6.67
CA ARG A 73 22.41 18.37 6.40
C ARG A 73 22.07 17.14 5.56
N GLY A 74 21.07 16.38 5.98
CA GLY A 74 20.54 15.27 5.19
C GLY A 74 20.24 14.01 6.00
N PRO A 75 19.55 13.05 5.36
CA PRO A 75 19.28 11.75 5.95
C PRO A 75 20.57 10.97 6.21
N HIS A 76 20.68 10.43 7.42
CA HIS A 76 21.77 9.54 7.80
C HIS A 76 21.29 8.09 7.82
N TRP A 77 21.01 7.54 6.63
CA TRP A 77 20.55 6.17 6.45
C TRP A 77 21.70 5.15 6.54
N ILE A 78 21.35 3.88 6.83
CA ILE A 78 22.31 2.77 6.92
C ILE A 78 22.90 2.42 5.54
N GLY A 79 22.16 2.67 4.46
CA GLY A 79 22.62 2.54 3.07
C GLY A 79 22.11 3.69 2.20
N ASP A 80 22.01 3.48 0.88
CA ASP A 80 21.52 4.51 -0.06
C ASP A 80 20.05 4.88 0.16
N THR A 81 19.27 3.96 0.74
CA THR A 81 17.88 4.15 1.15
C THR A 81 17.74 3.81 2.65
N PRO A 82 16.68 4.29 3.33
CA PRO A 82 16.44 3.94 4.74
C PRO A 82 16.36 2.43 4.99
N PHE A 83 15.92 1.66 3.99
CA PHE A 83 15.86 0.20 4.05
C PHE A 83 16.69 -0.40 2.91
N PRO A 84 17.90 -0.92 3.18
CA PRO A 84 18.77 -1.47 2.15
C PRO A 84 18.15 -2.60 1.32
N LEU A 85 17.22 -3.37 1.92
CA LEU A 85 16.50 -4.45 1.25
C LEU A 85 15.24 -4.00 0.51
N ASN A 86 14.86 -2.72 0.63
CA ASN A 86 13.74 -2.13 -0.09
C ASN A 86 14.17 -0.80 -0.74
N PRO A 87 14.87 -0.84 -1.88
CA PRO A 87 15.27 0.36 -2.60
C PRO A 87 14.10 1.18 -3.14
N ALA A 88 12.92 0.58 -3.32
CA ALA A 88 11.73 1.28 -3.79
C ALA A 88 11.18 2.29 -2.76
N PHE A 89 11.52 2.11 -1.48
CA PHE A 89 11.15 3.08 -0.44
C PHE A 89 12.26 4.14 -0.29
N ALA A 90 12.13 5.21 -1.07
CA ALA A 90 12.99 6.39 -1.04
C ALA A 90 12.14 7.63 -0.69
N PRO A 91 12.01 7.98 0.61
CA PRO A 91 11.13 9.06 1.03
C PRO A 91 11.64 10.41 0.51
N LEU A 92 10.72 11.22 -0.02
CA LEU A 92 11.00 12.61 -0.35
C LEU A 92 11.25 13.41 0.94
N PRO A 93 12.15 14.40 0.92
CA PRO A 93 12.37 15.27 2.07
C PRO A 93 11.09 16.05 2.40
N PRO A 94 10.86 16.43 3.68
CA PRO A 94 9.71 17.24 4.06
C PRO A 94 9.85 18.69 3.59
N VAL A 95 8.72 19.39 3.46
CA VAL A 95 8.68 20.82 3.13
C VAL A 95 9.30 21.64 4.28
N HIS A 96 10.24 22.50 3.95
CA HIS A 96 10.98 23.32 4.93
C HIS A 96 10.10 24.39 5.56
N GLN A 97 10.41 24.77 6.81
CA GLN A 97 9.63 25.76 7.54
C GLN A 97 9.43 27.06 6.76
N SER A 98 10.50 27.64 6.22
CA SER A 98 10.42 28.91 5.48
C SER A 98 9.43 28.85 4.30
N VAL A 99 9.35 27.70 3.62
CA VAL A 99 8.42 27.52 2.49
C VAL A 99 6.98 27.46 3.00
N ARG A 100 6.74 26.78 4.13
CA ARG A 100 5.42 26.76 4.77
C ARG A 100 4.99 28.15 5.24
N ASP A 101 5.91 28.91 5.81
CA ASP A 101 5.68 30.30 6.23
C ASP A 101 5.36 31.20 5.04
N ASP A 102 6.07 31.04 3.92
CA ASP A 102 5.80 31.78 2.68
C ASP A 102 4.43 31.44 2.10
N MET A 103 4.04 30.17 2.10
CA MET A 103 2.71 29.71 1.66
C MET A 103 1.61 30.33 2.53
N TRP A 104 1.78 30.30 3.86
CA TRP A 104 0.86 30.90 4.80
C TRP A 104 0.74 32.41 4.59
N ARG A 105 1.88 33.11 4.51
CA ARG A 105 1.93 34.57 4.31
C ARG A 105 1.18 35.00 3.05
N LEU A 106 1.42 34.33 1.92
CA LEU A 106 0.75 34.64 0.65
C LEU A 106 -0.77 34.40 0.74
N HIS A 107 -1.17 33.25 1.31
CA HIS A 107 -2.58 32.91 1.47
C HIS A 107 -3.31 33.91 2.38
N THR A 108 -2.70 34.30 3.50
CA THR A 108 -3.28 35.24 4.46
C THR A 108 -3.37 36.66 3.90
N GLN A 109 -2.41 37.08 3.07
CA GLN A 109 -2.42 38.41 2.43
C GLN A 109 -3.52 38.56 1.38
N SER A 110 -3.77 37.55 0.55
CA SER A 110 -4.76 37.62 -0.52
C SER A 110 -5.33 36.24 -0.83
N PRO A 111 -6.29 35.73 -0.04
CA PRO A 111 -6.79 34.36 -0.17
C PRO A 111 -7.56 34.11 -1.47
N THR A 112 -8.14 35.15 -2.07
CA THR A 112 -8.83 35.07 -3.37
C THR A 112 -7.87 34.87 -4.54
N GLN A 113 -6.70 35.51 -4.49
CA GLN A 113 -5.65 35.36 -5.49
C GLN A 113 -4.83 34.09 -5.24
N TRP A 114 -4.37 33.91 -4.00
CA TRP A 114 -3.52 32.81 -3.58
C TRP A 114 -4.32 31.61 -3.09
N THR A 115 -5.19 31.08 -3.97
CA THR A 115 -5.94 29.84 -3.70
C THR A 115 -5.01 28.64 -3.55
N VAL A 116 -5.50 27.55 -2.92
CA VAL A 116 -4.76 26.28 -2.77
C VAL A 116 -4.17 25.80 -4.10
N ARG A 117 -4.94 25.89 -5.19
CA ARG A 117 -4.50 25.50 -6.54
C ARG A 117 -3.37 26.40 -7.07
N SER A 118 -3.42 27.70 -6.81
CA SER A 118 -2.36 28.62 -7.24
C SER A 118 -1.06 28.38 -6.46
N LEU A 119 -1.17 28.10 -5.16
CA LEU A 119 -0.04 27.82 -4.28
C LEU A 119 0.58 26.46 -4.61
N SER A 120 -0.23 25.42 -4.85
CA SER A 120 0.26 24.11 -5.28
C SER A 120 1.07 24.21 -6.57
N SER A 121 0.58 24.96 -7.55
CA SER A 121 1.29 25.19 -8.82
C SER A 121 2.57 26.00 -8.64
N LYS A 122 2.55 27.06 -7.81
CA LYS A 122 3.72 27.93 -7.57
C LYS A 122 4.84 27.20 -6.82
N PHE A 123 4.49 26.47 -5.76
CA PHE A 123 5.46 25.78 -4.91
C PHE A 123 5.72 24.32 -5.34
N ARG A 124 5.04 23.83 -6.39
CA ARG A 124 5.17 22.46 -6.92
C ARG A 124 4.92 21.38 -5.85
N VAL A 125 3.96 21.67 -4.99
CA VAL A 125 3.52 20.79 -3.90
C VAL A 125 2.12 20.29 -4.24
N ASN A 126 1.81 19.04 -3.93
CA ASN A 126 0.47 18.50 -4.17
C ASN A 126 -0.62 19.36 -3.49
N MET A 127 -1.80 19.46 -4.10
CA MET A 127 -2.94 20.24 -3.62
C MET A 127 -3.38 19.80 -2.21
N GLU A 128 -3.48 18.50 -1.96
CA GLU A 128 -3.84 17.94 -0.64
C GLU A 128 -2.81 18.33 0.44
N ARG A 129 -1.53 18.29 0.09
CA ARG A 129 -0.44 18.67 1.00
C ARG A 129 -0.43 20.18 1.25
N THR A 130 -0.70 20.98 0.23
CA THR A 130 -0.85 22.44 0.34
C THR A 130 -1.97 22.80 1.31
N GLU A 131 -3.13 22.17 1.17
CA GLU A 131 -4.24 22.37 2.10
C GLU A 131 -3.89 21.99 3.54
N ALA A 132 -3.23 20.84 3.74
CA ALA A 132 -2.78 20.41 5.05
C ALA A 132 -1.78 21.39 5.70
N ILE A 133 -0.84 21.94 4.92
CA ILE A 133 0.10 22.96 5.39
C ILE A 133 -0.64 24.20 5.90
N LEU A 134 -1.60 24.72 5.13
CA LEU A 134 -2.38 25.89 5.52
C LEU A 134 -3.18 25.64 6.80
N ARG A 135 -3.81 24.47 6.93
CA ARG A 135 -4.55 24.09 8.14
C ARG A 135 -3.65 23.98 9.38
N LEU A 136 -2.47 23.37 9.24
CA LEU A 136 -1.52 23.24 10.35
C LEU A 136 -0.94 24.60 10.76
N LYS A 137 -0.74 25.52 9.80
CA LYS A 137 -0.32 26.89 10.09
C LYS A 137 -1.39 27.71 10.80
N ALA A 138 -2.64 27.58 10.39
CA ALA A 138 -3.76 28.17 11.14
C ALA A 138 -3.81 27.67 12.60
N LEU A 139 -3.52 26.38 12.82
CA LEU A 139 -3.47 25.80 14.17
C LEU A 139 -2.26 26.32 14.98
N GLU A 140 -1.11 26.50 14.35
CA GLU A 140 0.08 27.13 14.96
C GLU A 140 -0.27 28.53 15.50
N ASP A 141 -0.92 29.38 14.69
CA ASP A 141 -1.38 30.71 15.12
C ASP A 141 -2.36 30.64 16.32
N VAL A 142 -3.23 29.63 16.37
CA VAL A 142 -4.13 29.41 17.53
C VAL A 142 -3.32 29.05 18.77
N TYR A 143 -2.33 28.17 18.64
CA TYR A 143 -1.49 27.76 19.78
C TYR A 143 -0.64 28.90 20.31
N GLU A 144 -0.13 29.76 19.43
CA GLU A 144 0.57 30.98 19.84
C GLU A 144 -0.34 31.92 20.62
N LYS A 145 -1.59 32.13 20.15
CA LYS A 145 -2.59 32.95 20.86
C LYS A 145 -2.98 32.37 22.22
N GLU A 146 -3.03 31.04 22.32
CA GLU A 146 -3.29 30.34 23.58
C GLU A 146 -2.06 30.30 24.51
N GLY A 147 -0.89 30.78 24.06
CA GLY A 147 0.35 30.75 24.84
C GLY A 147 0.96 29.36 25.01
N LYS A 148 0.60 28.40 24.14
CA LYS A 148 1.17 27.05 24.16
C LYS A 148 2.59 27.07 23.56
N PRO A 149 3.59 26.47 24.23
CA PRO A 149 4.96 26.50 23.73
C PRO A 149 5.13 25.64 22.48
N LEU A 150 5.59 26.26 21.38
CA LEU A 150 5.90 25.56 20.12
C LEU A 150 7.27 24.87 20.19
N GLN A 151 7.35 23.66 19.64
CA GLN A 151 8.58 22.84 19.62
C GLN A 151 9.51 23.16 18.44
N THR A 152 9.92 24.42 18.32
CA THR A 152 10.72 24.94 17.19
C THR A 152 12.10 24.29 17.06
N GLU A 153 12.76 24.01 18.19
CA GLU A 153 14.08 23.38 18.24
C GLU A 153 14.06 21.92 17.75
N LEU A 154 13.05 21.17 18.18
CA LEU A 154 12.82 19.80 17.72
C LEU A 154 12.56 19.81 16.21
N GLN A 155 11.68 20.69 15.76
CA GLN A 155 11.37 20.85 14.35
C GLN A 155 12.62 21.15 13.52
N ARG A 156 13.44 22.13 13.93
CA ARG A 156 14.68 22.50 13.24
C ARG A 156 15.64 21.32 13.11
N HIS A 157 15.77 20.52 14.16
CA HIS A 157 16.60 19.33 14.14
C HIS A 157 16.03 18.24 13.22
N MET A 158 14.73 18.00 13.25
CA MET A 158 14.08 17.01 12.39
C MET A 158 14.17 17.39 10.91
N GLU A 159 13.96 18.66 10.57
CA GLU A 159 14.13 19.16 9.20
C GLU A 159 15.55 18.93 8.69
N ARG A 160 16.56 19.18 9.54
CA ARG A 160 17.96 18.90 9.21
C ARG A 160 18.22 17.40 8.98
N LEU A 161 17.68 16.54 9.85
CA LEU A 161 17.84 15.08 9.76
C LEU A 161 17.14 14.48 8.55
N LEU A 162 16.01 15.05 8.14
CA LEU A 162 15.23 14.57 7.00
C LEU A 162 15.66 15.21 5.67
N GLY A 163 16.68 16.08 5.70
CA GLY A 163 17.22 16.73 4.50
C GLY A 163 16.27 17.76 3.88
N SER A 164 15.44 18.40 4.70
CA SER A 164 14.56 19.48 4.24
C SER A 164 15.39 20.65 3.69
N ARG A 165 14.91 21.26 2.59
CA ARG A 165 15.59 22.33 1.88
C ARG A 165 14.68 23.56 1.79
N PRO A 166 15.20 24.79 1.91
CA PRO A 166 14.42 26.01 1.82
C PRO A 166 13.85 26.29 0.42
N THR A 167 14.17 25.44 -0.56
CA THR A 167 13.64 25.50 -1.92
C THR A 167 12.41 24.62 -2.04
N SER A 168 11.45 25.04 -2.86
CA SER A 168 10.29 24.22 -3.24
C SER A 168 10.72 22.83 -3.72
N LEU A 169 10.04 21.81 -3.22
CA LEU A 169 10.23 20.44 -3.68
C LEU A 169 9.56 20.26 -5.03
N ASN A 170 10.20 19.56 -5.96
CA ASN A 170 9.49 18.98 -7.09
C ASN A 170 8.85 17.69 -6.59
N GLU A 171 7.65 17.79 -6.03
CA GLU A 171 6.88 16.59 -5.70
C GLU A 171 6.35 16.00 -7.00
N SER A 172 6.73 14.74 -7.30
CA SER A 172 6.10 14.02 -8.40
C SER A 172 4.64 13.81 -8.05
N GLU A 173 3.74 14.05 -9.00
CA GLU A 173 2.33 13.70 -8.88
C GLU A 173 2.19 12.29 -8.31
N PRO A 174 1.23 12.06 -7.38
CA PRO A 174 1.03 10.74 -6.82
C PRO A 174 0.85 9.74 -7.96
N VAL A 175 1.54 8.60 -7.88
CA VAL A 175 1.35 7.50 -8.83
C VAL A 175 -0.14 7.23 -8.89
N ALA A 176 -0.74 7.42 -10.07
CA ALA A 176 -2.17 7.20 -10.27
C ALA A 176 -2.51 5.85 -9.67
N THR A 177 -3.51 5.82 -8.77
CA THR A 177 -3.92 4.59 -8.10
C THR A 177 -4.14 3.51 -9.15
N SER A 178 -3.25 2.51 -9.18
CA SER A 178 -3.35 1.42 -10.15
C SER A 178 -4.70 0.77 -9.97
N ARG A 179 -5.43 0.54 -11.07
CA ARG A 179 -6.70 -0.19 -11.06
C ARG A 179 -6.50 -1.51 -10.27
N PRO A 180 -7.51 -1.94 -9.48
CA PRO A 180 -7.37 -3.12 -8.64
C PRO A 180 -6.84 -4.30 -9.45
N HIS A 181 -5.77 -4.92 -8.94
CA HIS A 181 -5.14 -6.10 -9.54
C HIS A 181 -5.99 -7.33 -9.22
N SER A 182 -7.21 -7.41 -9.78
CA SER A 182 -7.92 -8.68 -9.84
C SER A 182 -7.16 -9.60 -10.81
N PRO A 183 -6.91 -10.88 -10.46
CA PRO A 183 -6.25 -11.84 -11.35
C PRO A 183 -6.98 -12.04 -12.69
N ARG A 184 -8.27 -11.65 -12.75
CA ARG A 184 -9.13 -11.70 -13.94
C ARG A 184 -9.13 -10.40 -14.76
N GLY A 185 -8.36 -9.38 -14.36
CA GLY A 185 -8.50 -8.03 -14.92
C GLY A 185 -9.79 -7.34 -14.48
N ALA A 186 -9.93 -6.06 -14.82
CA ALA A 186 -11.21 -5.37 -14.67
C ALA A 186 -12.25 -6.06 -15.57
N PRO A 187 -13.47 -6.35 -15.09
CA PRO A 187 -14.52 -6.86 -15.96
C PRO A 187 -14.74 -5.85 -17.09
N TYR A 188 -14.72 -6.32 -18.34
CA TYR A 188 -14.93 -5.51 -19.54
C TYR A 188 -16.18 -6.03 -20.27
N GLU A 189 -16.83 -5.13 -21.00
CA GLU A 189 -17.99 -5.42 -21.83
C GLU A 189 -17.56 -5.36 -23.29
N GLU A 190 -17.91 -6.38 -24.08
CA GLU A 190 -17.62 -6.42 -25.51
C GLU A 190 -18.75 -5.73 -26.26
N LEU A 191 -18.44 -4.61 -26.92
CA LEU A 191 -19.37 -3.92 -27.81
C LEU A 191 -19.21 -4.46 -29.24
N SER A 192 -20.30 -4.55 -29.99
CA SER A 192 -20.25 -4.78 -31.43
C SER A 192 -19.66 -3.57 -32.15
N GLU A 193 -19.01 -3.80 -33.30
CA GLU A 193 -18.31 -2.75 -34.08
C GLU A 193 -19.22 -1.57 -34.48
N ASP A 194 -20.53 -1.80 -34.58
CA ASP A 194 -21.52 -0.80 -34.98
C ASP A 194 -21.99 0.13 -33.85
N VAL A 195 -21.58 -0.10 -32.60
CA VAL A 195 -22.07 0.65 -31.43
C VAL A 195 -21.06 1.72 -31.01
N ASP A 196 -21.49 2.98 -31.03
CA ASP A 196 -20.66 4.10 -30.58
C ASP A 196 -20.48 4.05 -29.03
N PRO A 197 -19.23 3.94 -28.54
CA PRO A 197 -18.95 3.88 -27.10
C PRO A 197 -19.35 5.15 -26.35
N SER A 198 -19.49 6.30 -27.02
CA SER A 198 -19.86 7.57 -26.37
C SER A 198 -21.31 7.60 -25.91
N THR A 199 -22.20 6.87 -26.59
CA THR A 199 -23.66 6.86 -26.34
C THR A 199 -24.11 5.58 -25.62
N TYR A 200 -23.23 4.59 -25.52
CA TYR A 200 -23.54 3.30 -24.91
C TYR A 200 -23.68 3.38 -23.38
N VAL A 201 -24.83 2.94 -22.89
CA VAL A 201 -25.08 2.79 -21.45
C VAL A 201 -24.77 1.35 -21.05
N SER A 202 -23.59 1.12 -20.47
CA SER A 202 -23.14 -0.21 -20.07
C SER A 202 -24.00 -0.79 -18.92
N PRO A 203 -24.74 -1.89 -19.14
CA PRO A 203 -25.44 -2.61 -18.06
C PRO A 203 -24.46 -3.20 -17.04
N LEU A 204 -23.22 -3.48 -17.45
CA LEU A 204 -22.17 -3.91 -16.54
C LEU A 204 -21.84 -2.81 -15.51
N ALA A 205 -21.75 -1.54 -15.93
CA ALA A 205 -21.45 -0.45 -15.00
C ALA A 205 -22.62 -0.10 -14.08
N THR A 206 -23.87 -0.31 -14.50
CA THR A 206 -25.03 -0.17 -13.61
C THR A 206 -25.03 -1.30 -12.58
N ALA A 207 -24.83 -2.55 -13.00
CA ALA A 207 -24.73 -3.71 -12.12
C ALA A 207 -23.57 -3.59 -11.11
N ILE A 208 -22.39 -3.08 -11.52
CA ILE A 208 -21.27 -2.83 -10.60
C ILE A 208 -21.63 -1.74 -9.58
N ARG A 209 -22.31 -0.66 -9.99
CA ARG A 209 -22.77 0.39 -9.07
C ARG A 209 -23.77 -0.17 -8.06
N GLU A 210 -24.75 -0.94 -8.51
CA GLU A 210 -25.73 -1.60 -7.64
C GLU A 210 -25.07 -2.60 -6.68
N SER A 211 -24.17 -3.44 -7.19
CA SER A 211 -23.41 -4.39 -6.36
C SER A 211 -22.57 -3.68 -5.29
N ASN A 212 -21.90 -2.58 -5.66
CA ASN A 212 -21.14 -1.77 -4.71
C ASN A 212 -22.05 -1.10 -3.67
N MET A 213 -23.24 -0.64 -4.06
CA MET A 213 -24.23 -0.09 -3.14
C MET A 213 -24.71 -1.16 -2.14
N MET A 214 -25.14 -2.33 -2.63
CA MET A 214 -25.55 -3.46 -1.79
C MET A 214 -24.42 -3.96 -0.89
N HIS A 215 -23.19 -4.00 -1.39
CA HIS A 215 -22.03 -4.36 -0.57
C HIS A 215 -21.79 -3.34 0.54
N ARG A 216 -21.96 -2.04 0.25
CA ARG A 216 -21.85 -0.99 1.28
C ARG A 216 -22.98 -1.07 2.29
N GLU A 217 -24.20 -1.35 1.86
CA GLU A 217 -25.34 -1.54 2.76
C GLU A 217 -25.17 -2.78 3.64
N THR A 218 -24.80 -3.92 3.07
CA THR A 218 -24.49 -5.12 3.85
C THR A 218 -23.36 -4.84 4.83
N MET A 219 -22.25 -4.23 4.41
CA MET A 219 -21.14 -3.85 5.29
C MET A 219 -21.53 -2.85 6.40
N ARG A 220 -22.55 -2.00 6.20
CA ARG A 220 -23.11 -1.15 7.25
C ARG A 220 -23.84 -1.97 8.32
N HIS A 221 -24.50 -3.05 7.92
CA HIS A 221 -25.22 -3.95 8.83
C HIS A 221 -24.35 -5.05 9.42
N LEU A 222 -23.15 -5.29 8.88
CA LEU A 222 -22.21 -6.22 9.48
C LEU A 222 -21.70 -5.67 10.82
N PRO A 223 -21.82 -6.43 11.92
CA PRO A 223 -21.26 -6.04 13.21
C PRO A 223 -19.73 -6.01 13.10
N THR A 224 -19.15 -4.81 13.09
CA THR A 224 -17.70 -4.60 12.99
C THR A 224 -17.05 -4.72 14.38
N GLY A 225 -16.90 -5.95 14.87
CA GLY A 225 -15.82 -6.32 15.82
C GLY A 225 -16.19 -7.12 17.07
N SER A 226 -15.46 -8.24 17.24
CA SER A 226 -15.26 -9.13 18.41
C SER A 226 -16.43 -10.02 18.87
N PRO A 227 -16.21 -11.35 19.05
CA PRO A 227 -17.25 -12.29 19.44
C PRO A 227 -17.46 -12.28 20.95
N THR A 228 -17.82 -11.16 21.56
CA THR A 228 -18.43 -11.13 22.90
C THR A 228 -19.06 -9.77 23.15
N GLY A 229 -20.39 -9.73 23.22
CA GLY A 229 -21.15 -8.56 23.69
C GLY A 229 -22.30 -8.21 22.76
N ALA A 230 -23.48 -8.71 23.08
CA ALA A 230 -24.73 -8.24 22.46
C ALA A 230 -24.99 -6.80 22.92
N ASP A 231 -24.78 -5.83 22.04
CA ASP A 231 -25.12 -4.43 22.30
C ASP A 231 -25.72 -3.82 21.03
N THR A 232 -27.03 -3.68 21.03
CA THR A 232 -27.87 -3.16 19.93
C THR A 232 -27.75 -1.64 19.73
N SER A 233 -26.82 -0.96 20.42
CA SER A 233 -26.73 0.51 20.47
C SER A 233 -25.72 1.16 19.53
N ARG A 234 -25.17 0.45 18.53
CA ARG A 234 -24.01 0.94 17.76
C ARG A 234 -24.14 0.80 16.24
N MET A 235 -25.26 1.25 15.68
CA MET A 235 -25.28 1.65 14.27
C MET A 235 -24.43 2.92 14.11
N ILE A 236 -23.42 2.89 13.24
CA ILE A 236 -22.63 4.09 12.89
C ILE A 236 -23.22 4.64 11.59
N ASP A 237 -23.75 5.87 11.64
CA ASP A 237 -24.20 6.57 10.45
C ASP A 237 -23.01 6.85 9.52
N ALA A 238 -22.94 6.08 8.44
CA ALA A 238 -21.89 6.14 7.43
C ALA A 238 -22.05 7.36 6.48
N PHE A 239 -22.56 8.48 6.99
CA PHE A 239 -22.79 9.74 6.27
C PHE A 239 -21.84 10.85 6.72
N HIS A 240 -20.54 10.60 6.72
CA HIS A 240 -19.55 11.67 6.87
C HIS A 240 -18.59 11.61 5.67
N THR A 241 -18.50 12.70 4.91
CA THR A 241 -17.56 12.91 3.80
C THR A 241 -16.13 13.22 4.28
N GLY A 242 -15.83 12.98 5.55
CA GLY A 242 -14.52 13.08 6.16
C GLY A 242 -13.99 11.72 6.65
N ARG A 243 -12.69 11.64 6.95
CA ARG A 243 -12.03 10.42 7.45
C ARG A 243 -12.77 9.90 8.70
N ALA A 244 -12.96 8.58 8.78
CA ALA A 244 -13.69 7.94 9.87
C ALA A 244 -13.15 8.38 11.25
N PRO A 245 -14.02 8.67 12.24
CA PRO A 245 -13.58 9.05 13.57
C PRO A 245 -12.81 7.89 14.22
N LEU A 246 -11.56 8.14 14.60
CA LEU A 246 -10.73 7.16 15.32
C LEU A 246 -11.26 7.01 16.75
N ARG A 247 -11.93 5.90 17.01
CA ARG A 247 -12.31 5.50 18.37
C ARG A 247 -11.22 4.62 18.95
N VAL A 248 -10.47 5.15 19.91
CA VAL A 248 -9.45 4.38 20.63
C VAL A 248 -10.15 3.49 21.65
N VAL A 249 -10.08 2.18 21.43
CA VAL A 249 -10.60 1.17 22.35
C VAL A 249 -9.45 0.69 23.24
N LYS A 250 -9.61 0.73 24.57
CA LYS A 250 -8.70 0.05 25.49
C LYS A 250 -8.87 -1.45 25.28
N VAL A 251 -7.82 -2.10 24.79
CA VAL A 251 -7.71 -3.56 24.70
C VAL A 251 -6.81 -4.05 25.82
N ASP A 252 -7.32 -4.98 26.63
CA ASP A 252 -6.53 -5.67 27.65
C ASP A 252 -5.43 -6.53 27.00
N ALA A 253 -4.33 -6.77 27.72
CA ALA A 253 -3.12 -7.44 27.22
C ALA A 253 -3.39 -8.82 26.57
N ASP A 254 -4.47 -9.49 27.00
CA ASP A 254 -4.86 -10.81 26.51
C ASP A 254 -5.68 -10.78 25.22
N SER A 255 -6.18 -9.61 24.79
CA SER A 255 -6.94 -9.47 23.53
C SER A 255 -6.10 -9.76 22.28
N TYR A 256 -4.76 -9.75 22.39
CA TYR A 256 -3.84 -10.08 21.30
C TYR A 256 -3.38 -11.55 21.30
N ALA A 257 -3.87 -12.37 22.23
CA ALA A 257 -3.67 -13.82 22.21
C ALA A 257 -4.50 -14.44 21.08
N GLY A 258 -4.07 -14.19 19.83
CA GLY A 258 -4.78 -14.62 18.63
C GLY A 258 -5.22 -16.07 18.73
N VAL A 259 -6.53 -16.27 18.88
CA VAL A 259 -7.16 -17.58 19.10
C VAL A 259 -6.67 -18.54 18.02
N GLY A 260 -6.10 -19.66 18.46
CA GLY A 260 -5.58 -20.73 17.59
C GLY A 260 -4.24 -20.46 16.89
N THR A 261 -3.56 -19.32 17.12
CA THR A 261 -2.20 -19.09 16.57
C THR A 261 -1.14 -19.78 17.40
N VAL A 262 -1.26 -19.71 18.74
CA VAL A 262 -0.36 -20.39 19.68
C VAL A 262 -0.50 -21.91 19.53
N GLU A 263 -1.72 -22.42 19.43
CA GLU A 263 -1.97 -23.86 19.20
C GLU A 263 -1.45 -24.34 17.83
N ARG A 264 -1.64 -23.55 16.76
CA ARG A 264 -1.04 -23.87 15.44
C ARG A 264 0.48 -23.91 15.50
N ASN A 265 1.11 -22.98 16.20
CA ASN A 265 2.56 -22.95 16.36
C ASN A 265 3.08 -24.15 17.17
N ARG A 266 2.38 -24.54 18.25
CA ARG A 266 2.68 -25.77 19.00
C ARG A 266 2.54 -27.02 18.12
N LYS A 267 1.47 -27.12 17.34
CA LYS A 267 1.24 -28.24 16.41
C LYS A 267 2.32 -28.33 15.31
N ARG A 268 2.74 -27.18 14.77
CA ARG A 268 3.86 -27.09 13.81
C ARG A 268 5.21 -27.45 14.45
N ALA A 269 5.44 -27.05 15.70
CA ALA A 269 6.65 -27.42 16.44
C ALA A 269 6.73 -28.93 16.68
N ALA A 270 5.64 -29.55 17.12
CA ALA A 270 5.55 -31.00 17.30
C ALA A 270 5.76 -31.77 15.98
N HIS A 271 5.20 -31.28 14.87
CA HIS A 271 5.41 -31.87 13.55
C HIS A 271 6.89 -31.81 13.12
N ARG A 272 7.58 -30.68 13.38
CA ARG A 272 9.01 -30.54 13.09
C ARG A 272 9.88 -31.45 13.96
N ALA A 273 9.51 -31.66 15.23
CA ALA A 273 10.21 -32.59 16.12
C ALA A 273 10.14 -34.03 15.60
N LYS A 274 8.94 -34.51 15.24
CA LYS A 274 8.75 -35.85 14.65
C LYS A 274 9.52 -36.04 13.34
N GLN A 275 9.61 -35.00 12.51
CA GLN A 275 10.39 -35.03 11.27
C GLN A 275 11.91 -35.08 11.54
N ARG A 276 12.38 -34.47 12.63
CA ARG A 276 13.79 -34.54 13.04
C ARG A 276 14.14 -35.93 13.55
N GLU A 277 13.29 -36.53 14.38
CA GLU A 277 13.47 -37.91 14.88
C GLU A 277 13.48 -38.94 13.74
N LYS A 278 12.57 -38.80 12.76
CA LYS A 278 12.59 -39.66 11.57
C LYS A 278 13.87 -39.52 10.73
N ARG A 279 14.50 -38.35 10.74
CA ARG A 279 15.78 -38.12 10.03
C ARG A 279 16.97 -38.66 10.82
N SER A 280 16.95 -38.58 12.15
CA SER A 280 18.01 -39.16 13.00
C SER A 280 17.94 -40.67 13.11
N GLY A 281 16.75 -41.28 12.98
CA GLY A 281 16.58 -42.74 12.96
C GLY A 281 16.92 -43.41 11.62
N LYS A 282 17.26 -42.63 10.59
CA LYS A 282 17.65 -43.15 9.26
C LYS A 282 19.17 -43.13 9.03
N THR A 283 19.92 -42.77 10.08
CA THR A 283 21.40 -42.72 10.11
C THR A 283 21.99 -43.72 11.11
N SER A 284 21.27 -44.81 11.41
CA SER A 284 21.79 -46.00 12.08
C SER A 284 21.52 -47.22 11.22
#